data_AF-A0A5K1JS31-F1
#
_entry.id   AF-A0A5K1JS31-F1
#
_cell.length_a   1.000
_cell.length_b   1.000
_cell.length_c   1.000
_cell.angle_alpha   90.00
_cell.angle_beta   90.00
_cell.angle_gamma   90.00
#
_symmetry.space_group_name_H-M   'P 1'
#
loop_
_entity.id
_entity.type
_entity.pdbx_description
1 polymer ?
#
loop_
_entity_poly.entity_id
_entity_poly.type
_entity_poly.pdbx_seq_one_letter_code
_entity_poly.pdbx_strand_id
1 'polypeptide(L)'
;FAGLSKRTSELMHQLLRTSEDKKQGLADMRWEKFVKLMEDMGFTYVPSTAGSRVRFDPPNPRDRSISFHKPHPDPTIHPMKLKDFAKKLREYYGWNEEAFLKSTQRDD
;
A
#
# COMPACT_ATOMS: atom_id res chain seq x y z
N PHE A 1 5.61 -0.83 -11.60
CA PHE A 1 5.46 -1.98 -10.70
C PHE A 1 6.02 -3.26 -11.35
N ALA A 2 7.10 -3.15 -12.16
CA ALA A 2 7.71 -4.31 -12.82
C ALA A 2 8.54 -5.12 -11.82
N GLY A 3 8.57 -6.44 -11.99
CA GLY A 3 9.41 -7.33 -11.17
C GLY A 3 8.99 -7.47 -9.69
N LEU A 4 7.73 -7.17 -9.35
CA LEU A 4 7.22 -7.41 -7.99
C LEU A 4 7.13 -8.90 -7.68
N SER A 5 7.39 -9.26 -6.41
CA SER A 5 7.13 -10.62 -5.96
C SER A 5 5.64 -10.94 -6.04
N LYS A 6 5.29 -12.22 -6.26
CA LYS A 6 3.88 -12.67 -6.29
C LYS A 6 3.08 -12.18 -5.07
N ARG A 7 3.69 -12.22 -3.88
CA ARG A 7 3.05 -11.78 -2.63
C ARG A 7 2.80 -10.28 -2.63
N THR A 8 3.76 -9.50 -3.11
CA THR A 8 3.63 -8.04 -3.22
C THR A 8 2.53 -7.68 -4.23
N SER A 9 2.46 -8.38 -5.37
CA SER A 9 1.39 -8.21 -6.34
C SER A 9 0.02 -8.52 -5.75
N GLU A 10 -0.15 -9.65 -5.03
CA GLU A 10 -1.41 -9.98 -4.35
C GLU A 10 -1.86 -8.90 -3.35
N LEU A 11 -0.92 -8.32 -2.60
CA LEU A 11 -1.22 -7.21 -1.67
C LEU A 11 -1.57 -5.91 -2.41
N MET A 12 -0.93 -5.64 -3.56
CA MET A 12 -1.28 -4.51 -4.43
C MET A 12 -2.68 -4.65 -5.00
N HIS A 13 -3.07 -5.85 -5.46
CA HIS A 13 -4.44 -6.12 -5.92
C HIS A 13 -5.46 -5.83 -4.81
N GLN A 14 -5.21 -6.30 -3.58
CA GLN A 14 -6.08 -6.01 -2.42
C GLN A 14 -6.12 -4.51 -2.09
N LEU A 15 -4.97 -3.83 -2.08
CA LEU A 15 -4.88 -2.41 -1.75
C LEU A 15 -5.62 -1.55 -2.77
N LEU A 16 -5.37 -1.76 -4.06
CA LEU A 16 -5.96 -0.98 -5.15
C LEU A 16 -7.36 -1.47 -5.55
N ARG A 17 -7.79 -2.62 -5.02
CA ARG A 17 -9.07 -3.27 -5.31
C ARG A 17 -9.27 -3.54 -6.81
N THR A 18 -8.22 -4.07 -7.43
CA THR A 18 -8.27 -4.41 -8.85
C THR A 18 -9.22 -5.57 -9.10
N SER A 19 -9.54 -5.84 -10.37
CA SER A 19 -10.29 -7.04 -10.78
C SER A 19 -9.71 -8.36 -10.26
N GLU A 20 -8.39 -8.44 -10.06
CA GLU A 20 -7.69 -9.62 -9.52
C GLU A 20 -7.70 -9.74 -7.98
N ASP A 21 -8.35 -8.80 -7.27
CA ASP A 21 -8.55 -8.92 -5.83
C ASP A 21 -9.55 -10.04 -5.50
N LYS A 22 -9.01 -11.22 -5.16
CA LYS A 22 -9.76 -12.42 -4.77
C LYS A 22 -10.72 -12.19 -3.60
N LYS A 23 -10.52 -11.14 -2.81
CA LYS A 23 -11.32 -10.81 -1.63
C LYS A 23 -12.28 -9.65 -1.87
N GLN A 24 -12.33 -9.10 -3.08
CA GLN A 24 -13.29 -8.10 -3.53
C GLN A 24 -13.37 -6.87 -2.60
N GLY A 25 -12.23 -6.46 -2.03
CA GLY A 25 -12.15 -5.33 -1.11
C GLY A 25 -12.84 -5.55 0.24
N LEU A 26 -13.10 -6.80 0.63
CA LEU A 26 -13.74 -7.18 1.91
C LEU A 26 -12.73 -7.74 2.93
N ALA A 27 -11.52 -8.11 2.52
CA ALA A 27 -10.54 -8.66 3.44
C ALA A 27 -9.80 -7.56 4.23
N ASP A 28 -9.61 -7.85 5.52
CA ASP A 28 -8.69 -7.14 6.37
C ASP A 28 -7.24 -7.29 5.90
N MET A 29 -6.39 -6.31 6.22
CA MET A 29 -4.96 -6.36 6.00
C MET A 29 -4.21 -6.12 7.30
N ARG A 30 -3.33 -7.04 7.71
CA ARG A 30 -2.42 -6.82 8.84
C ARG A 30 -1.51 -5.62 8.55
N TRP A 31 -1.31 -4.75 9.53
CA TRP A 31 -0.44 -3.58 9.41
C TRP A 31 0.97 -3.96 8.95
N GLU A 32 1.52 -5.07 9.46
CA GLU A 32 2.86 -5.53 9.06
C GLU A 32 2.92 -5.85 7.55
N LYS A 33 1.85 -6.40 6.97
CA LYS A 33 1.77 -6.66 5.52
C LYS A 33 1.73 -5.36 4.73
N PHE A 34 1.01 -4.36 5.22
CA PHE A 34 0.99 -3.04 4.58
C PHE A 34 2.37 -2.36 4.65
N VAL A 35 3.08 -2.43 5.78
CA VAL A 35 4.45 -1.92 5.90
C VAL A 35 5.36 -2.62 4.90
N LYS A 36 5.32 -3.96 4.86
CA LYS A 36 6.16 -4.74 3.95
C LYS A 36 5.86 -4.44 2.49
N LEU A 37 4.58 -4.26 2.14
CA LEU A 37 4.16 -3.81 0.81
C LEU A 37 4.79 -2.46 0.45
N MET A 38 4.73 -1.47 1.33
CA MET A 38 5.32 -0.14 1.09
C MET A 38 6.85 -0.22 0.94
N GLU A 39 7.52 -1.03 1.76
CA GLU A 39 8.97 -1.26 1.67
C GLU A 39 9.36 -1.96 0.36
N ASP A 40 8.62 -2.98 -0.07
CA ASP A 40 8.84 -3.66 -1.36
C ASP A 40 8.63 -2.70 -2.55
N MET A 41 7.81 -1.67 -2.36
CA MET A 41 7.59 -0.58 -3.31
C MET A 41 8.64 0.53 -3.21
N GLY A 42 9.69 0.35 -2.40
CA GLY A 42 10.83 1.25 -2.25
C GLY A 42 10.65 2.37 -1.22
N PHE A 43 9.55 2.38 -0.46
CA PHE A 43 9.38 3.37 0.61
C PHE A 43 10.23 3.02 1.83
N THR A 44 10.76 4.03 2.50
CA THR A 44 11.39 3.88 3.81
C THR A 44 10.35 4.02 4.91
N TYR A 45 10.20 2.99 5.75
CA TYR A 45 9.34 3.01 6.93
C TYR A 45 9.99 3.81 8.07
N VAL A 46 9.34 4.89 8.51
CA VAL A 46 9.80 5.72 9.64
C VAL A 46 8.80 5.58 10.79
N PRO A 47 9.08 4.72 11.79
CA PRO A 47 8.21 4.56 12.95
C PRO A 47 8.17 5.85 13.76
N SER A 48 7.04 6.11 14.43
CA SER A 48 7.00 7.16 15.43
C SER A 48 7.56 6.67 16.76
N THR A 49 8.32 7.53 17.44
CA THR A 49 8.77 7.33 18.82
C THR A 49 7.65 7.55 19.83
N ALA A 50 6.57 8.27 19.47
CA ALA A 50 5.38 8.46 20.29
C ALA A 50 4.11 8.61 19.43
N GLY A 51 3.08 7.81 19.72
CA GLY A 51 1.78 7.85 19.04
C GLY A 51 1.63 6.90 17.86
N SER A 52 0.41 6.82 17.30
CA SER A 52 0.04 5.84 16.26
C SER A 52 0.29 6.32 14.83
N ARG A 53 0.80 7.54 14.63
CA ARG A 53 1.07 8.09 13.29
C ARG A 53 2.44 7.63 12.80
N VAL A 54 2.48 6.89 11.71
CA VAL A 54 3.73 6.41 11.07
C VAL A 54 3.94 7.16 9.76
N ARG A 55 5.20 7.50 9.44
CA ARG A 55 5.59 8.14 8.17
C ARG A 55 6.26 7.13 7.24
N PHE A 56 6.04 7.28 5.95
CA PHE A 56 6.75 6.57 4.88
C PHE A 56 7.36 7.61 3.94
N ASP A 57 8.67 7.50 3.70
CA ASP A 57 9.41 8.37 2.80
C ASP A 57 9.52 7.69 1.42
N PRO A 58 9.13 8.34 0.31
CA PRO A 58 9.10 7.72 -1.02
C PRO A 58 10.51 7.47 -1.57
N PRO A 59 10.66 6.51 -2.51
CA PRO A 59 11.96 6.21 -3.13
C PRO A 59 12.51 7.39 -3.95
N ASN A 60 11.63 8.20 -4.53
CA ASN A 60 12.01 9.43 -5.20
C ASN A 60 12.03 10.59 -4.18
N PRO A 61 13.19 11.19 -3.87
CA PRO A 61 13.30 12.23 -2.85
C PRO A 61 12.60 13.54 -3.19
N ARG A 62 12.14 13.71 -4.44
CA ARG A 62 11.33 14.87 -4.85
C ARG A 62 9.86 14.71 -4.48
N ASP A 63 9.41 13.49 -4.22
CA ASP A 63 8.04 13.21 -3.84
C ASP A 63 7.86 13.46 -2.33
N ARG A 64 6.67 13.92 -1.95
CA ARG A 64 6.35 14.22 -0.54
C ARG A 64 6.18 12.94 0.27
N SER A 65 6.61 12.93 1.53
CA SER A 65 6.32 11.84 2.46
C SER A 65 4.82 11.69 2.74
N ILE A 66 4.39 10.47 3.08
CA ILE A 66 3.02 10.15 3.47
C ILE A 66 2.98 9.63 4.90
N SER A 67 1.88 9.88 5.62
CA SER A 67 1.68 9.31 6.96
C SER A 67 0.33 8.61 7.08
N PHE A 68 0.31 7.54 7.88
CA PHE A 68 -0.87 6.74 8.19
C PHE A 68 -0.97 6.48 9.70
N HIS A 69 -2.18 6.30 10.20
CA HIS A 69 -2.39 5.88 11.59
C HIS A 69 -2.41 4.36 11.68
N LYS A 70 -1.39 3.78 12.33
CA LYS A 70 -1.33 2.37 12.71
C LYS A 70 -2.54 2.02 13.59
N PRO A 71 -3.36 1.03 13.22
CA PRO A 71 -4.46 0.54 14.05
C PRO A 71 -3.96 0.03 15.42
N HIS A 72 -4.76 0.26 16.46
CA HIS A 72 -4.49 -0.18 17.84
C HIS A 72 -5.84 -0.34 18.58
N PRO A 73 -6.02 -1.32 19.50
CA PRO A 73 -5.02 -2.28 19.98
C PRO A 73 -4.66 -3.38 18.98
N ASP A 74 -5.60 -3.80 18.14
CA ASP A 74 -5.30 -4.77 17.08
C ASP A 74 -4.71 -4.07 15.86
N PRO A 75 -3.50 -4.44 15.39
CA PRO A 75 -2.85 -3.82 14.23
C PRO A 75 -3.44 -4.35 12.90
N THR A 76 -4.76 -4.39 12.78
CA THR A 76 -5.49 -4.81 11.59
C THR A 76 -6.12 -3.60 10.89
N ILE A 77 -5.86 -3.46 9.59
CA ILE A 77 -6.46 -2.43 8.74
C ILE A 77 -7.73 -3.00 8.14
N HIS A 78 -8.88 -2.51 8.61
CA HIS A 78 -10.17 -2.88 8.06
C HIS A 78 -10.39 -2.34 6.65
N PRO A 79 -11.29 -2.94 5.84
CA PRO A 79 -11.35 -2.67 4.41
C PRO A 79 -11.72 -1.23 4.07
N MET A 80 -12.55 -0.58 4.90
CA MET A 80 -12.87 0.85 4.75
C MET A 80 -11.62 1.72 4.93
N LYS A 81 -10.82 1.45 5.96
CA LYS A 81 -9.58 2.19 6.23
C LYS A 81 -8.50 1.91 5.19
N LEU A 82 -8.45 0.68 4.65
CA LEU A 82 -7.59 0.32 3.54
C LEU A 82 -7.94 1.11 2.27
N LYS A 83 -9.24 1.35 2.02
CA LYS A 83 -9.71 2.22 0.93
C LYS A 83 -9.22 3.65 1.08
N ASP A 84 -9.24 4.19 2.31
CA ASP A 84 -8.72 5.54 2.58
C ASP A 84 -7.22 5.61 2.34
N PHE A 85 -6.49 4.54 2.64
CA PHE A 85 -5.06 4.46 2.37
C PHE A 85 -4.77 4.45 0.88
N ALA A 86 -5.47 3.60 0.11
CA ALA A 86 -5.37 3.55 -1.34
C ALA A 86 -5.70 4.88 -2.00
N LYS A 87 -6.78 5.56 -1.54
CA LYS A 87 -7.15 6.90 -2.02
C LYS A 87 -6.01 7.90 -1.80
N LYS A 88 -5.39 7.89 -0.61
CA LYS A 88 -4.29 8.81 -0.29
C LYS A 88 -3.02 8.53 -1.13
N LEU A 89 -2.70 7.25 -1.37
CA LEU A 89 -1.59 6.86 -2.24
C LEU A 89 -1.83 7.30 -3.69
N ARG A 90 -3.07 7.20 -4.17
CA ARG A 90 -3.47 7.73 -5.48
C ARG A 90 -3.30 9.25 -5.56
N GLU A 91 -3.74 9.99 -4.55
CA GLU A 91 -3.62 11.45 -4.51
C GLU A 91 -2.17 11.93 -4.47
N TYR A 92 -1.27 11.20 -3.80
CA TYR A 92 0.12 11.61 -3.61
C TYR A 92 1.03 11.15 -4.73
N TYR A 93 0.83 9.94 -5.23
CA TYR A 93 1.77 9.27 -6.14
C TYR A 93 1.11 8.75 -7.41
N GLY A 94 -0.18 9.01 -7.61
CA GLY A 94 -0.92 8.56 -8.80
C GLY A 94 -1.20 7.06 -8.83
N TRP A 95 -0.97 6.31 -7.74
CA TRP A 95 -1.19 4.87 -7.70
C TRP A 95 -2.65 4.53 -8.00
N ASN A 96 -2.88 3.75 -9.06
CA ASN A 96 -4.19 3.30 -9.46
C ASN A 96 -4.11 1.94 -10.18
N GLU A 97 -5.25 1.27 -10.29
CA GLU A 97 -5.37 -0.05 -10.93
C GLU A 97 -4.79 -0.05 -12.36
N GLU A 98 -5.15 0.94 -13.18
CA GLU A 98 -4.69 1.00 -14.57
C GLU A 98 -3.17 1.09 -14.67
N ALA A 99 -2.54 1.96 -13.88
CA ALA A 99 -1.09 2.12 -13.83
C ALA A 99 -0.39 0.84 -13.32
N PHE A 100 -1.01 0.15 -12.37
CA PHE A 100 -0.50 -1.11 -11.85
C PHE A 100 -0.57 -2.21 -12.91
N LEU A 101 -1.77 -2.49 -13.44
CA LEU A 101 -2.02 -3.54 -14.43
C LEU A 101 -1.25 -3.32 -15.74
N LYS A 102 -1.11 -2.08 -16.21
CA LYS A 102 -0.29 -1.77 -17.40
C LYS A 102 1.19 -2.10 -17.21
N SER A 103 1.67 -2.00 -15.98
CA SER A 103 3.08 -2.24 -15.68
C SER A 103 3.41 -3.70 -15.34
N THR A 104 2.39 -4.54 -15.09
CA THR A 104 2.55 -5.98 -14.85
C THR A 104 2.29 -6.81 -16.11
N GLN A 105 1.46 -6.33 -17.05
CA GLN A 105 1.21 -6.99 -18.35
C GLN A 105 2.36 -6.84 -19.37
N ARG A 106 3.37 -6.02 -19.08
CA ARG A 106 4.53 -5.82 -19.98
C ARG A 106 5.65 -6.85 -19.77
N ASP A 107 5.49 -7.73 -18.78
CA ASP A 107 6.49 -8.71 -18.36
C ASP A 107 6.05 -10.18 -18.65
N ASP A 108 4.99 -10.38 -19.46
CA ASP A 108 4.59 -11.70 -20.02
C ASP A 108 5.11 -11.89 -21.46
#